data_AF-A0AAN6XV35-F1
#
_entry.id   AF-A0AAN6XV35-F1
#
_cell.length_a   1.000
_cell.length_b   1.000
_cell.length_c   1.000
_cell.angle_alpha   90.00
_cell.angle_beta   90.00
_cell.angle_gamma   90.00
#
_symmetry.space_group_name_H-M   'P 1'
#
loop_
_entity.id
_entity.type
_entity.pdbx_description
1 polymer ?
#
loop_
_entity_poly.entity_id
_entity_poly.type
_entity_poly.pdbx_seq_one_letter_code
_entity_poly.pdbx_strand_id
1 'polypeptide(L)'
;MNDRNRSYRDFVKSRCQINPCLAGLADYLGCGLKAASTTVILDYPRSGQSVPHFLTAAETDLSKLIDDTSTIYGRVLLVENIQPHLISLLGEILDVDPIFFASHVTTDFKDVEKAPAPPSLALFPSQIAERGYLHLHYQQVLDLGSADAFEFSSYSLKTDSNIPRNVRRLPHLSGRQLALARACCSVLVKKVNSVDQDLWKRKG
;
A
#
# COMPACT_ATOMS: atom_id res chain seq x y z
N MET A 1 13.88 3.78 -27.71
CA MET A 1 12.44 4.00 -27.92
C MET A 1 11.90 4.70 -26.67
N ASN A 2 11.28 5.87 -26.83
CA ASN A 2 10.96 6.82 -25.76
C ASN A 2 9.88 6.32 -24.81
N ASP A 3 10.21 6.10 -23.54
CA ASP A 3 9.33 5.56 -22.48
C ASP A 3 8.73 6.66 -21.58
N ARG A 4 8.59 7.90 -22.07
CA ARG A 4 8.26 9.08 -21.23
C ARG A 4 6.77 9.37 -21.03
N ASN A 5 5.86 8.47 -21.42
CA ASN A 5 4.42 8.75 -21.35
C ASN A 5 3.55 7.52 -21.01
N ARG A 6 4.12 6.51 -20.36
CA ARG A 6 3.34 5.37 -19.86
C ARG A 6 2.93 5.63 -18.42
N SER A 7 1.63 5.53 -18.14
CA SER A 7 1.12 5.61 -16.78
C SER A 7 1.70 4.49 -15.92
N TYR A 8 1.72 4.67 -14.59
CA TYR A 8 2.11 3.64 -13.64
C TYR A 8 1.33 2.35 -13.87
N ARG A 9 0.04 2.47 -14.20
CA ARG A 9 -0.82 1.34 -14.51
C ARG A 9 -0.34 0.57 -15.74
N ASP A 10 0.07 1.25 -16.79
CA ASP A 10 0.61 0.59 -18.00
C ASP A 10 1.97 -0.04 -17.74
N PHE A 11 2.79 0.64 -16.93
CA PHE A 11 4.07 0.10 -16.46
C PHE A 11 3.86 -1.21 -15.67
N VAL A 12 2.94 -1.22 -14.69
CA VAL A 12 2.61 -2.42 -13.90
C VAL A 12 2.10 -3.54 -14.81
N LYS A 13 1.20 -3.26 -15.76
CA LYS A 13 0.69 -4.26 -16.72
C LYS A 13 1.80 -4.87 -17.56
N SER A 14 2.71 -4.04 -18.08
CA SER A 14 3.88 -4.51 -18.83
C SER A 14 4.77 -5.41 -17.97
N ARG A 15 5.06 -4.99 -16.74
CA ARG A 15 5.88 -5.78 -15.80
C ARG A 15 5.21 -7.08 -15.40
N CYS A 16 3.89 -7.14 -15.34
CA CYS A 16 3.12 -8.35 -15.05
C CYS A 16 3.35 -9.48 -16.07
N GLN A 17 3.67 -9.15 -17.33
CA GLN A 17 3.97 -10.15 -18.36
C GLN A 17 5.23 -10.96 -18.06
N ILE A 18 6.18 -10.34 -17.35
CA ILE A 18 7.48 -10.94 -16.99
C ILE A 18 7.47 -11.42 -15.55
N ASN A 19 6.71 -10.74 -14.68
CA ASN A 19 6.58 -11.10 -13.27
C ASN A 19 5.10 -11.26 -12.88
N PRO A 20 4.57 -12.50 -12.96
CA PRO A 20 3.18 -12.81 -12.64
C PRO A 20 2.75 -12.46 -11.21
N CYS A 21 3.68 -12.26 -10.27
CA CYS A 21 3.34 -11.84 -8.90
C CYS A 21 2.71 -10.44 -8.82
N LEU A 22 2.75 -9.68 -9.91
CA LEU A 22 2.11 -8.37 -10.05
C LEU A 22 0.65 -8.44 -10.51
N ALA A 23 0.13 -9.62 -10.86
CA ALA A 23 -1.22 -9.78 -11.41
C ALA A 23 -2.30 -9.16 -10.50
N GLY A 24 -2.25 -9.45 -9.20
CA GLY A 24 -3.20 -8.90 -8.23
C GLY A 24 -3.16 -7.36 -8.15
N LEU A 25 -1.99 -6.75 -8.34
CA LEU A 25 -1.88 -5.29 -8.43
C LEU A 25 -2.45 -4.78 -9.76
N ALA A 26 -2.14 -5.42 -10.88
CA ALA A 26 -2.64 -5.03 -12.19
C ALA A 26 -4.19 -5.05 -12.24
N ASP A 27 -4.79 -6.09 -11.66
CA ASP A 27 -6.24 -6.23 -11.54
C ASP A 27 -6.84 -5.14 -10.64
N TYR A 28 -6.19 -4.88 -9.50
CA TYR A 28 -6.61 -3.83 -8.58
C TYR A 28 -6.58 -2.43 -9.21
N LEU A 29 -5.51 -2.12 -9.95
CA LEU A 29 -5.40 -0.88 -10.73
C LEU A 29 -6.41 -0.80 -11.88
N GLY A 30 -7.02 -1.92 -12.25
CA GLY A 30 -8.10 -2.00 -13.21
C GLY A 30 -9.48 -1.63 -12.68
N CYS A 31 -9.65 -1.61 -11.36
CA CYS A 31 -10.92 -1.32 -10.71
C CYS A 31 -11.26 0.18 -10.78
N GLY A 32 -12.57 0.50 -10.81
CA GLY A 32 -13.07 1.88 -10.79
C GLY A 32 -12.90 2.58 -9.43
N LEU A 33 -13.51 3.77 -9.30
CA LEU A 33 -13.52 4.55 -8.06
C LEU A 33 -14.10 3.71 -6.91
N LYS A 34 -13.44 3.77 -5.76
CA LYS A 34 -13.86 3.09 -4.52
C LYS A 34 -14.10 4.11 -3.40
N ALA A 35 -14.20 3.66 -2.16
CA ALA A 35 -14.31 4.54 -1.00
C ALA A 35 -13.11 5.50 -0.95
N ALA A 36 -13.33 6.72 -0.46
CA ALA A 36 -12.29 7.73 -0.40
C ALA A 36 -11.11 7.26 0.47
N SER A 37 -9.90 7.58 0.03
CA SER A 37 -8.69 7.44 0.85
C SER A 37 -8.53 8.64 1.76
N THR A 38 -7.92 8.43 2.92
CA THR A 38 -7.48 9.51 3.79
C THR A 38 -5.98 9.67 3.67
N THR A 39 -5.52 10.88 3.38
CA THR A 39 -4.11 11.17 3.17
C THR A 39 -3.66 12.29 4.11
N VAL A 40 -2.58 12.04 4.85
CA VAL A 40 -2.00 12.98 5.80
C VAL A 40 -0.52 13.13 5.53
N ILE A 41 -0.04 14.36 5.52
CA ILE A 41 1.37 14.73 5.41
C ILE A 41 1.85 15.28 6.75
N LEU A 42 3.00 14.79 7.19
CA LEU A 42 3.73 15.27 8.35
C LEU A 42 5.11 15.76 7.91
N ASP A 43 5.31 17.08 7.96
CA ASP A 43 6.56 17.72 7.56
C ASP A 43 7.40 18.08 8.79
N TYR A 44 8.61 17.51 8.85
CA TYR A 44 9.57 17.79 9.90
C TYR A 44 10.47 18.93 9.47
N PRO A 45 10.33 20.15 10.04
CA PRO A 45 11.07 21.32 9.58
C PRO A 45 12.56 21.21 9.94
N ARG A 46 13.43 21.78 9.08
CA ARG A 46 14.87 21.83 9.35
C ARG A 46 15.24 22.84 10.46
N SER A 47 14.32 23.72 10.83
CA SER A 47 14.52 24.78 11.85
C SER A 47 14.75 24.28 13.29
N GLY A 48 14.75 22.96 13.51
CA GLY A 48 14.99 22.37 14.84
C GLY A 48 13.75 22.28 15.73
N GLN A 49 12.57 22.65 15.21
CA GLN A 49 11.30 22.41 15.91
C GLN A 49 11.00 20.91 15.96
N SER A 50 10.63 20.40 17.14
CA SER A 50 10.35 18.97 17.35
C SER A 50 8.95 18.54 16.90
N VAL A 51 8.06 19.50 16.62
CA VAL A 51 6.66 19.20 16.24
C VAL A 51 6.54 19.23 14.71
N PRO A 52 6.06 18.15 14.08
CA PRO A 52 5.83 18.16 12.64
C PRO A 52 4.65 19.07 12.26
N HIS A 53 4.73 19.67 11.08
CA HIS A 53 3.61 20.37 10.47
C HIS A 53 2.65 19.34 9.89
N PHE A 54 1.40 19.37 10.37
CA PHE A 54 0.33 18.47 9.96
C PHE A 54 -0.50 19.09 8.85
N LEU A 55 -0.70 18.34 7.76
CA LEU A 55 -1.54 18.75 6.64
C LEU A 55 -2.37 17.56 6.17
N THR A 56 -3.70 17.70 6.16
CA THR A 56 -4.56 16.79 5.41
C THR A 56 -4.40 17.12 3.94
N ALA A 57 -3.96 16.15 3.13
CA ALA A 57 -3.59 16.39 1.74
C ALA A 57 -4.73 15.98 0.79
N ALA A 58 -5.09 16.89 -0.11
CA ALA A 58 -5.86 16.56 -1.30
C ALA A 58 -4.94 15.92 -2.36
N GLU A 59 -5.51 15.26 -3.36
CA GLU A 59 -4.73 14.67 -4.46
C GLU A 59 -3.88 15.72 -5.20
N THR A 60 -4.38 16.95 -5.32
CA THR A 60 -3.65 18.07 -5.93
C THR A 60 -2.37 18.41 -5.17
N ASP A 61 -2.36 18.22 -3.85
CA ASP A 61 -1.20 18.54 -3.02
C ASP A 61 -0.11 17.47 -3.16
N LEU A 62 -0.50 16.23 -3.49
CA LEU A 62 0.43 15.14 -3.71
C LEU A 62 1.29 15.35 -4.96
N SER A 63 0.79 16.05 -5.98
CA SER A 63 1.59 16.39 -7.15
C SER A 63 2.85 17.20 -6.82
N LYS A 64 2.80 17.94 -5.70
CA LYS A 64 3.90 18.77 -5.17
C LYS A 64 4.68 18.07 -4.05
N LEU A 65 4.50 16.76 -3.86
CA LEU A 65 5.11 16.03 -2.74
C LEU A 65 6.64 15.99 -2.81
N ILE A 66 7.21 16.13 -4.01
CA ILE A 66 8.67 16.19 -4.24
C ILE A 66 9.16 17.64 -4.33
N ASP A 67 8.24 18.57 -4.54
CA ASP A 67 8.55 19.99 -4.63
C ASP A 67 8.82 20.57 -3.23
N ASP A 68 9.76 21.50 -3.18
CA ASP A 68 10.15 22.25 -1.98
C ASP A 68 10.51 21.41 -0.73
N THR A 69 11.41 20.45 -0.92
CA THR A 69 12.04 19.70 0.19
C THR A 69 13.16 20.49 0.89
N SER A 70 13.39 21.75 0.49
CA SER A 70 14.54 22.56 0.93
C SER A 70 14.43 23.01 2.41
N THR A 71 13.20 23.17 2.89
CA THR A 71 12.86 23.70 4.21
C THR A 71 12.62 22.61 5.26
N ILE A 72 12.53 21.34 4.84
CA ILE A 72 12.22 20.20 5.69
C ILE A 72 13.42 19.24 5.82
N TYR A 73 13.53 18.60 6.98
CA TYR A 73 14.45 17.48 7.22
C TYR A 73 13.89 16.17 6.65
N GLY A 74 12.57 16.01 6.70
CA GLY A 74 11.88 14.82 6.19
C GLY A 74 10.38 15.01 6.16
N ARG A 75 9.71 14.13 5.41
CA ARG A 75 8.26 14.10 5.21
C ARG A 75 7.77 12.69 5.46
N VAL A 76 6.68 12.54 6.20
CA VAL A 76 5.93 11.29 6.34
C VAL A 76 4.59 11.46 5.66
N LEU A 77 4.31 10.60 4.68
CA LEU A 77 3.02 10.50 4.02
C LEU A 77 2.29 9.27 4.57
N LEU A 78 1.15 9.52 5.21
CA LEU A 78 0.25 8.49 5.70
C LEU A 78 -0.92 8.36 4.72
N VAL A 79 -1.21 7.14 4.30
CA VAL A 79 -2.34 6.84 3.41
C VAL A 79 -3.16 5.71 4.00
N GLU A 80 -4.41 6.01 4.30
CA GLU A 80 -5.38 5.03 4.76
C GLU A 80 -6.36 4.67 3.65
N ASN A 81 -6.78 3.41 3.62
CA ASN A 81 -7.74 2.89 2.66
C ASN A 81 -7.39 3.26 1.20
N ILE A 82 -6.14 3.00 0.78
CA ILE A 82 -5.60 3.48 -0.49
C ILE A 82 -6.41 3.00 -1.72
N GLN A 83 -6.84 3.94 -2.55
CA GLN A 83 -7.59 3.67 -3.79
C GLN A 83 -6.66 3.37 -4.98
N PRO A 84 -7.16 2.68 -6.03
CA PRO A 84 -6.35 2.34 -7.22
C PRO A 84 -5.68 3.54 -7.90
N HIS A 85 -6.39 4.66 -8.04
CA HIS A 85 -5.84 5.86 -8.66
C HIS A 85 -4.67 6.44 -7.85
N LEU A 86 -4.80 6.48 -6.52
CA LEU A 86 -3.77 6.98 -5.62
C LEU A 86 -2.51 6.12 -5.64
N ILE A 87 -2.63 4.79 -5.79
CA ILE A 87 -1.46 3.93 -6.04
C ILE A 87 -0.73 4.36 -7.30
N SER A 88 -1.47 4.62 -8.39
CA SER A 88 -0.86 5.02 -9.66
C SER A 88 -0.14 6.37 -9.53
N LEU A 89 -0.80 7.34 -8.91
CA LEU A 89 -0.25 8.68 -8.68
C LEU A 89 1.02 8.63 -7.83
N LEU A 90 0.99 7.93 -6.69
CA LEU A 90 2.16 7.80 -5.81
C LEU A 90 3.26 6.98 -6.48
N GLY A 91 2.90 5.93 -7.23
CA GLY A 91 3.84 5.12 -7.98
C GLY A 91 4.61 5.91 -9.03
N GLU A 92 3.93 6.82 -9.73
CA GLU A 92 4.52 7.77 -10.68
C GLU A 92 5.39 8.82 -9.98
N ILE A 93 4.82 9.56 -9.03
CA ILE A 93 5.51 10.69 -8.39
C ILE A 93 6.75 10.20 -7.65
N LEU A 94 6.57 9.19 -6.81
CA LEU A 94 7.64 8.67 -5.97
C LEU A 94 8.43 7.55 -6.65
N ASP A 95 8.22 7.24 -7.93
CA ASP A 95 8.90 6.15 -8.66
C ASP A 95 9.01 4.87 -7.80
N VAL A 96 7.86 4.36 -7.37
CA VAL A 96 7.76 3.23 -6.44
C VAL A 96 7.79 1.91 -7.22
N ASP A 97 8.63 0.97 -6.81
CA ASP A 97 8.62 -0.37 -7.39
C ASP A 97 7.24 -1.04 -7.22
N PRO A 98 6.58 -1.49 -8.30
CA PRO A 98 5.30 -2.21 -8.26
C PRO A 98 5.23 -3.34 -7.24
N ILE A 99 6.35 -3.99 -6.94
CA ILE A 99 6.42 -5.07 -5.95
C ILE A 99 5.97 -4.60 -4.55
N PHE A 100 6.26 -3.35 -4.18
CA PHE A 100 5.81 -2.79 -2.90
C PHE A 100 4.28 -2.75 -2.82
N PHE A 101 3.63 -2.18 -3.84
CA PHE A 101 2.16 -2.12 -3.86
C PHE A 101 1.53 -3.49 -4.07
N ALA A 102 2.14 -4.38 -4.84
CA ALA A 102 1.65 -5.74 -5.02
C ALA A 102 1.65 -6.52 -3.71
N SER A 103 2.68 -6.35 -2.89
CA SER A 103 2.77 -6.95 -1.54
C SER A 103 1.73 -6.36 -0.58
N HIS A 104 1.38 -5.09 -0.75
CA HIS A 104 0.30 -4.47 0.02
C HIS A 104 -1.08 -4.97 -0.44
N VAL A 105 -1.36 -4.98 -1.74
CA VAL A 105 -2.69 -5.27 -2.32
C VAL A 105 -3.03 -6.76 -2.33
N THR A 106 -2.07 -7.64 -2.54
CA THR A 106 -2.33 -9.08 -2.65
C THR A 106 -2.64 -9.66 -1.28
N THR A 107 -3.94 -9.90 -1.00
CA THR A 107 -4.43 -10.35 0.31
C THR A 107 -4.87 -11.80 0.34
N ASP A 108 -5.06 -12.42 -0.84
CA ASP A 108 -5.53 -13.79 -0.97
C ASP A 108 -4.39 -14.72 -1.41
N PHE A 109 -4.23 -15.81 -0.67
CA PHE A 109 -3.25 -16.87 -0.95
C PHE A 109 -3.95 -18.19 -1.31
N LYS A 110 -5.24 -18.12 -1.67
CA LYS A 110 -6.00 -19.28 -2.10
C LYS A 110 -5.38 -19.85 -3.37
N ASP A 111 -5.28 -21.18 -3.41
CA ASP A 111 -4.70 -21.95 -4.51
C ASP A 111 -3.27 -21.51 -4.86
N VAL A 112 -2.34 -21.53 -3.89
CA VAL A 112 -0.89 -21.32 -4.11
C VAL A 112 -0.34 -22.19 -5.26
N GLU A 113 -0.99 -23.33 -5.53
CA GLU A 113 -0.65 -24.24 -6.63
C GLU A 113 -1.11 -23.77 -8.02
N LYS A 114 -2.11 -22.88 -8.12
CA LYS A 114 -2.73 -22.43 -9.38
C LYS A 114 -2.56 -20.94 -9.64
N ALA A 115 -2.40 -20.13 -8.60
CA ALA A 115 -2.19 -18.70 -8.68
C ALA A 115 -0.69 -18.37 -8.54
N PRO A 116 -0.20 -17.32 -9.22
CA PRO A 116 1.19 -16.88 -9.03
C PRO A 116 1.42 -16.52 -7.56
N ALA A 117 2.55 -16.99 -7.02
CA ALA A 117 2.90 -16.73 -5.64
C ALA A 117 2.98 -15.21 -5.38
N PRO A 118 2.47 -14.73 -4.24
CA PRO A 118 2.59 -13.34 -3.84
C PRO A 118 4.07 -12.94 -3.72
N PRO A 119 4.43 -11.65 -3.82
CA PRO A 119 5.82 -11.25 -3.74
C PRO A 119 6.52 -11.68 -2.43
N SER A 120 5.78 -11.77 -1.32
CA SER A 120 6.29 -12.25 -0.04
C SER A 120 6.72 -13.72 -0.02
N LEU A 121 6.22 -14.55 -0.95
CA LEU A 121 6.60 -15.95 -1.12
C LEU A 121 7.47 -16.17 -2.36
N ALA A 122 7.40 -15.28 -3.35
CA ALA A 122 8.14 -15.37 -4.59
C ALA A 122 9.55 -14.73 -4.51
N LEU A 123 9.80 -13.83 -3.56
CA LEU A 123 11.07 -13.12 -3.41
C LEU A 123 11.86 -13.64 -2.21
N PHE A 124 13.19 -13.67 -2.36
CA PHE A 124 14.07 -14.06 -1.26
C PHE A 124 14.06 -12.99 -0.15
N PRO A 125 14.10 -13.39 1.14
CA PRO A 125 14.14 -12.44 2.25
C PRO A 125 15.28 -11.41 2.15
N SER A 126 16.45 -11.80 1.62
CA SER A 126 17.56 -10.89 1.34
C SER A 126 17.20 -9.80 0.33
N GLN A 127 16.49 -10.16 -0.75
CA GLN A 127 16.02 -9.22 -1.77
C GLN A 127 14.93 -8.28 -1.25
N ILE A 128 14.17 -8.67 -0.23
CA ILE A 128 13.16 -7.82 0.41
C ILE A 128 13.85 -6.84 1.37
N ALA A 129 14.79 -7.33 2.19
CA ALA A 129 15.50 -6.53 3.18
C ALA A 129 16.32 -5.38 2.57
N GLU A 130 16.85 -5.56 1.36
CA GLU A 130 17.67 -4.56 0.67
C GLU A 130 16.87 -3.43 0.01
N ARG A 131 15.54 -3.54 -0.11
CA ARG A 131 14.72 -2.61 -0.92
C ARG A 131 14.19 -1.37 -0.20
N GLY A 132 14.49 -1.21 1.09
CA GLY A 132 14.10 -0.01 1.85
C GLY A 132 12.60 0.10 2.14
N TYR A 133 11.87 -1.00 2.10
CA TYR A 133 10.46 -1.08 2.49
C TYR A 133 10.17 -2.29 3.37
N LEU A 134 9.05 -2.23 4.09
CA LEU A 134 8.57 -3.29 4.98
C LEU A 134 7.05 -3.41 4.89
N HIS A 135 6.56 -4.65 4.97
CA HIS A 135 5.14 -4.97 5.10
C HIS A 135 4.89 -5.65 6.44
N LEU A 136 4.17 -4.97 7.32
CA LEU A 136 3.79 -5.45 8.64
C LEU A 136 2.37 -6.02 8.56
N HIS A 137 2.27 -7.34 8.37
CA HIS A 137 1.02 -8.06 8.47
C HIS A 137 0.73 -8.41 9.93
N TYR A 138 -0.44 -8.03 10.43
CA TYR A 138 -0.82 -8.31 11.81
C TYR A 138 -2.29 -8.74 11.91
N GLN A 139 -2.64 -9.28 13.07
CA GLN A 139 -4.01 -9.62 13.43
C GLN A 139 -4.43 -8.79 14.63
N GLN A 140 -5.63 -8.22 14.54
CA GLN A 140 -6.23 -7.44 15.62
C GLN A 140 -7.48 -8.16 16.11
N VAL A 141 -7.61 -8.27 17.43
CA VAL A 141 -8.86 -8.73 18.05
C VAL A 141 -9.86 -7.58 17.99
N LEU A 142 -11.01 -7.84 17.41
CA LEU A 142 -12.14 -6.91 17.35
C LEU A 142 -13.29 -7.44 18.18
N ASP A 143 -13.98 -6.52 18.83
CA ASP A 143 -15.28 -6.75 19.43
C ASP A 143 -16.34 -6.25 18.45
N LEU A 144 -17.11 -7.17 17.88
CA LEU A 144 -18.14 -6.87 16.87
C LEU A 144 -19.50 -6.54 17.51
N GLY A 145 -19.62 -6.58 18.84
CA GLY A 145 -20.87 -6.31 19.56
C GLY A 145 -21.58 -7.57 20.02
N SER A 146 -22.92 -7.53 20.04
CA SER A 146 -23.76 -8.65 20.51
C SER A 146 -23.65 -9.86 19.58
N ALA A 147 -23.56 -11.06 20.16
CA ALA A 147 -23.54 -12.32 19.42
C ALA A 147 -24.82 -12.56 18.60
N ASP A 148 -25.96 -12.09 19.09
CA ASP A 148 -27.27 -12.29 18.45
C ASP A 148 -27.33 -11.62 17.07
N ALA A 149 -26.64 -10.49 16.90
CA ALA A 149 -26.56 -9.79 15.61
C ALA A 149 -25.84 -10.60 14.52
N PHE A 150 -25.13 -11.67 14.90
CA PHE A 150 -24.31 -12.48 13.99
C PHE A 150 -24.76 -13.95 13.91
N GLU A 151 -25.93 -14.31 14.43
CA GLU A 151 -26.44 -15.69 14.41
C GLU A 151 -26.44 -16.30 13.00
N PHE A 152 -26.91 -15.53 12.01
CA PHE A 152 -27.00 -15.96 10.60
C PHE A 152 -25.83 -15.47 9.72
N SER A 153 -24.82 -14.84 10.32
CA SER A 153 -23.67 -14.31 9.59
C SER A 153 -22.66 -15.41 9.25
N SER A 154 -21.93 -15.26 8.14
CA SER A 154 -20.79 -16.13 7.81
C SER A 154 -19.70 -16.07 8.88
N TYR A 155 -18.98 -17.18 9.06
CA TYR A 155 -17.78 -17.24 9.92
C TYR A 155 -16.60 -16.44 9.34
N SER A 156 -16.50 -16.36 8.02
CA SER A 156 -15.47 -15.63 7.30
C SER A 156 -16.07 -14.37 6.71
N LEU A 157 -15.74 -13.23 7.32
CA LEU A 157 -16.12 -11.90 6.89
C LEU A 157 -14.94 -11.21 6.18
N LYS A 158 -15.21 -10.06 5.57
CA LYS A 158 -14.19 -9.19 4.97
C LYS A 158 -14.37 -7.76 5.49
N THR A 159 -13.27 -7.02 5.59
CA THR A 159 -13.35 -5.58 5.83
C THR A 159 -13.99 -4.88 4.64
N ASP A 160 -14.81 -3.87 4.91
CA ASP A 160 -15.33 -2.96 3.88
C ASP A 160 -14.31 -1.86 3.57
N SER A 161 -13.17 -2.29 3.05
CA SER A 161 -12.06 -1.42 2.65
C SER A 161 -11.74 -1.64 1.18
N ASN A 162 -11.11 -0.65 0.56
CA ASN A 162 -10.70 -0.68 -0.84
C ASN A 162 -9.89 -1.94 -1.18
N ILE A 163 -9.07 -2.40 -0.23
CA ILE A 163 -8.39 -3.69 -0.24
C ILE A 163 -9.03 -4.57 0.85
N PRO A 164 -9.97 -5.47 0.52
CA PRO A 164 -10.67 -6.30 1.50
C PRO A 164 -9.72 -7.29 2.18
N ARG A 165 -9.78 -7.36 3.51
CA ARG A 165 -8.98 -8.28 4.35
C ARG A 165 -9.89 -9.24 5.11
N ASN A 166 -9.38 -10.43 5.41
CA ASN A 166 -10.16 -11.43 6.17
C ASN A 166 -10.43 -10.97 7.60
N VAL A 167 -11.69 -11.10 8.01
CA VAL A 167 -12.13 -10.98 9.39
C VAL A 167 -12.73 -12.33 9.79
N ARG A 168 -12.03 -13.06 10.66
CA ARG A 168 -12.47 -14.38 11.12
C ARG A 168 -13.22 -14.21 12.43
N ARG A 169 -14.49 -14.58 12.46
CA ARG A 169 -15.25 -14.61 13.72
C ARG A 169 -14.64 -15.64 14.67
N LEU A 170 -14.68 -15.33 15.95
CA LEU A 170 -14.32 -16.25 17.02
C LEU A 170 -15.60 -16.80 17.67
N PRO A 171 -15.52 -17.89 18.45
CA PRO A 171 -16.61 -18.26 19.34
C PRO A 171 -17.04 -17.07 20.19
N HIS A 172 -18.35 -16.92 20.43
CA HIS A 172 -18.82 -15.87 21.31
C HIS A 172 -18.27 -16.08 22.73
N LEU A 173 -18.08 -14.97 23.46
CA LEU A 173 -17.65 -15.00 24.85
C LEU A 173 -18.52 -14.01 25.63
N SER A 174 -19.22 -14.50 26.65
CA SER A 174 -20.11 -13.68 27.49
C SER A 174 -21.14 -12.86 26.68
N GLY A 175 -21.76 -13.49 25.67
CA GLY A 175 -22.75 -12.85 24.79
C GLY A 175 -22.17 -11.89 23.75
N ARG A 176 -20.83 -11.74 23.67
CA ARG A 176 -20.17 -10.86 22.70
C ARG A 176 -19.56 -11.64 21.54
N GLN A 177 -19.67 -11.08 20.35
CA GLN A 177 -19.05 -11.60 19.14
C GLN A 177 -17.65 -11.01 18.97
N LEU A 178 -16.61 -11.81 19.22
CA LEU A 178 -15.24 -11.41 18.93
C LEU A 178 -14.83 -11.83 17.51
N ALA A 179 -13.81 -11.18 16.95
CA ALA A 179 -13.22 -11.55 15.67
C ALA A 179 -11.73 -11.25 15.61
N LEU A 180 -11.02 -11.93 14.71
CA LEU A 180 -9.64 -11.62 14.32
C LEU A 180 -9.64 -10.98 12.94
N ALA A 181 -9.38 -9.69 12.88
CA ALA A 181 -9.19 -8.97 11.63
C ALA A 181 -7.73 -9.02 11.20
N ARG A 182 -7.48 -9.39 9.94
CA ARG A 182 -6.17 -9.23 9.32
C ARG A 182 -6.01 -7.79 8.84
N ALA A 183 -4.84 -7.22 9.08
CA ALA A 183 -4.48 -5.90 8.59
C ALA A 183 -3.04 -5.92 8.04
N CYS A 184 -2.68 -4.85 7.35
CA CYS A 184 -1.33 -4.65 6.82
C CYS A 184 -0.96 -3.17 6.90
N CYS A 185 0.21 -2.89 7.46
CA CYS A 185 0.85 -1.59 7.35
C CYS A 185 2.07 -1.74 6.43
N SER A 186 2.15 -0.92 5.39
CA SER A 186 3.29 -0.92 4.46
C SER A 186 4.07 0.37 4.63
N VAL A 187 5.37 0.26 4.85
CA VAL A 187 6.27 1.40 5.05
C VAL A 187 7.32 1.37 3.95
N LEU A 188 7.52 2.50 3.27
CA LEU A 188 8.57 2.71 2.28
C LEU A 188 9.40 3.92 2.71
N VAL A 189 10.71 3.75 2.77
CA VAL A 189 11.63 4.87 2.99
C VAL A 189 12.31 5.19 1.67
N LYS A 190 12.07 6.38 1.14
CA LYS A 190 12.70 6.85 -0.10
C LYS A 190 13.49 8.12 0.17
N LYS A 191 14.71 8.16 -0.36
CA LYS A 191 15.48 9.40 -0.44
C LYS A 191 14.95 10.20 -1.61
N VAL A 192 14.41 11.38 -1.31
CA VAL A 192 13.99 12.34 -2.32
C VAL A 192 15.19 13.26 -2.57
N ASN A 193 16.04 12.89 -3.52
CA ASN A 193 17.19 13.72 -3.87
C ASN A 193 16.69 14.93 -4.67
N SER A 194 16.96 16.14 -4.17
CA SER A 194 17.09 17.30 -5.04
C SER A 194 18.30 17.03 -5.95
N VAL A 195 18.06 16.78 -7.23
CA VAL A 195 19.05 16.41 -8.27
C VAL A 195 19.45 14.93 -8.29
N ASP A 196 18.60 14.09 -8.89
CA ASP A 196 19.04 12.84 -9.52
C ASP A 196 18.41 12.74 -10.92
N GLN A 197 18.81 13.65 -11.81
CA GLN A 197 18.52 13.54 -13.24
C GLN A 197 19.50 12.63 -14.01
N ASP A 198 20.49 11.99 -13.37
CA ASP A 198 21.58 11.30 -14.10
C ASP A 198 21.82 9.83 -13.73
N LEU A 199 20.96 9.17 -12.94
CA LEU A 199 21.15 7.75 -12.61
C LEU A 199 20.73 6.76 -13.73
N TRP A 200 20.19 7.23 -14.85
CA TRP A 200 19.91 6.39 -16.02
C TRP A 200 21.11 6.23 -16.98
N LYS A 201 22.25 6.90 -16.73
CA LYS A 201 23.44 6.83 -17.61
C LYS A 201 24.42 5.69 -17.30
N ARG A 202 24.13 4.79 -16.36
CA ARG A 202 25.07 3.72 -16.00
C ARG A 202 24.42 2.36 -15.81
N LYS A 203 23.78 1.81 -16.85
CA LYS A 203 23.81 0.37 -17.16
C LYS A 203 23.67 0.20 -18.67
N GLY A 204 24.81 0.00 -19.32
CA GLY A 204 24.89 -0.71 -20.60
C GLY A 204 24.75 -2.21 -20.40
#